data_AF-A0ABD5T8J6-F1
#
_entry.id   AF-A0ABD5T8J6-F1
#
_cell.length_a   1.000
_cell.length_b   1.000
_cell.length_c   1.000
_cell.angle_alpha   90.00
_cell.angle_beta   90.00
_cell.angle_gamma   90.00
#
_symmetry.space_group_name_H-M   'P 1'
#
loop_
_entity.id
_entity.type
_entity.pdbx_description
1 polymer ?
#
loop_
_entity_poly.entity_id
_entity_poly.type
_entity_poly.pdbx_seq_one_letter_code
_entity_poly.pdbx_strand_id
1 'polypeptide(L)'
;MTNIDIIDRAAMVLSAGLMLLGIVGMGIVEILAGQPYSPVPMTDEAGEVVATPLISPQIRTGVVLAGVAVLGVYAAYKIVVPVPEDGRSGHETVAD
;
A
#
# COMPACT_ATOMS: atom_id res chain seq x y z
N MET A 1 -10.01 -23.19 1.22
CA MET A 1 -8.92 -22.22 0.96
C MET A 1 -9.26 -21.52 -0.33
N THR A 2 -9.49 -20.21 -0.30
CA THR A 2 -9.68 -19.41 -1.52
C THR A 2 -8.39 -19.49 -2.32
N ASN A 3 -8.47 -19.96 -3.56
CA ASN A 3 -7.30 -20.05 -4.43
C ASN A 3 -6.98 -18.63 -4.92
N ILE A 4 -5.95 -18.00 -4.35
CA ILE A 4 -5.52 -16.64 -4.69
C ILE A 4 -4.70 -16.73 -5.97
N ASP A 5 -5.18 -16.09 -7.04
CA ASP A 5 -4.43 -16.04 -8.29
C ASP A 5 -3.27 -15.02 -8.22
N ILE A 6 -2.44 -14.99 -9.27
CA ILE A 6 -1.26 -14.12 -9.32
C ILE A 6 -1.64 -12.63 -9.35
N ILE A 7 -2.76 -12.27 -9.96
CA ILE A 7 -3.26 -10.90 -10.06
C ILE A 7 -3.77 -10.45 -8.70
N ASP A 8 -4.56 -11.28 -8.03
CA ASP A 8 -5.04 -11.05 -6.67
C ASP A 8 -3.85 -10.82 -5.72
N ARG A 9 -2.83 -11.69 -5.78
CA ARG A 9 -1.62 -11.57 -4.95
C ARG A 9 -0.83 -10.31 -5.27
N ALA A 10 -0.61 -10.00 -6.54
CA ALA A 10 0.13 -8.83 -6.95
C ALA A 10 -0.57 -7.54 -6.49
N ALA A 11 -1.89 -7.44 -6.69
CA ALA A 11 -2.68 -6.30 -6.26
C ALA A 11 -2.61 -6.11 -4.74
N MET A 12 -2.76 -7.18 -3.96
CA MET A 12 -2.66 -7.12 -2.50
C MET A 12 -1.26 -6.69 -2.03
N VAL A 13 -0.20 -7.35 -2.51
CA VAL A 13 1.18 -7.07 -2.08
C VAL A 13 1.60 -5.67 -2.50
N LEU A 14 1.29 -5.24 -3.73
CA LEU A 14 1.66 -3.92 -4.21
C LEU A 14 0.91 -2.82 -3.47
N SER A 15 -0.42 -2.91 -3.35
CA SER A 15 -1.21 -1.89 -2.65
C SER A 15 -0.84 -1.77 -1.18
N ALA A 16 -0.78 -2.90 -0.45
CA ALA A 16 -0.40 -2.92 0.95
C ALA A 16 1.06 -2.49 1.14
N GLY A 17 1.96 -2.94 0.26
CA GLY A 17 3.37 -2.56 0.28
C GLY A 17 3.58 -1.07 0.11
N LEU A 18 2.91 -0.44 -0.86
CA LEU A 18 2.96 1.01 -1.07
C LEU A 18 2.39 1.78 0.13
N MET A 19 1.23 1.37 0.65
CA MET A 19 0.66 2.02 1.84
C MET A 19 1.57 1.88 3.06
N LEU A 20 2.12 0.70 3.32
CA LEU A 20 3.03 0.45 4.45
C LEU A 20 4.33 1.25 4.29
N LEU A 21 4.89 1.29 3.08
CA LEU A 21 6.08 2.09 2.78
C LEU A 21 5.80 3.58 3.04
N GLY A 22 4.65 4.08 2.61
CA GLY A 22 4.27 5.48 2.81
C GLY A 22 4.00 5.87 4.26
N ILE A 23 3.32 4.99 4.99
CA ILE A 23 2.93 5.26 6.38
C ILE A 23 4.11 5.02 7.33
N VAL A 24 4.70 3.83 7.27
CA VAL A 24 5.69 3.36 8.24
C VAL A 24 7.12 3.46 7.70
N GLY A 25 7.35 2.96 6.49
CA GLY A 25 8.70 2.85 5.93
C GLY A 25 9.42 4.20 5.84
N MET A 26 8.77 5.20 5.24
CA MET A 26 9.31 6.55 5.17
C MET A 26 9.44 7.22 6.55
N GLY A 27 8.56 6.89 7.51
CA GLY A 27 8.70 7.37 8.89
C GLY A 27 9.93 6.79 9.59
N ILE A 28 10.27 5.52 9.34
CA ILE A 28 11.51 4.91 9.85
C ILE A 28 12.74 5.60 9.24
N VAL A 29 12.72 5.87 7.93
CA VAL A 29 13.81 6.59 7.27
C VAL A 29 14.00 7.98 7.88
N GLU A 30 12.92 8.70 8.16
CA GLU A 30 12.95 10.00 8.84
C GLU A 30 13.62 9.92 10.22
N ILE A 31 13.32 8.90 11.02
CA ILE A 31 13.91 8.71 12.35
C ILE A 31 15.41 8.40 12.27
N LEU A 32 15.81 7.56 11.32
CA LEU A 32 17.19 7.08 11.21
C LEU A 32 18.13 8.07 10.51
N ALA A 33 17.65 8.79 9.50
CA ALA A 33 18.45 9.66 8.65
C ALA A 33 18.13 11.15 8.81
N GLY A 34 17.07 11.49 9.54
CA GLY A 34 16.48 12.82 9.55
C GLY A 34 16.86 13.69 10.74
N GLN A 35 18.07 13.68 11.30
CA GLN A 35 18.48 14.78 12.20
C GLN A 35 19.17 15.87 11.37
N PRO A 36 18.76 17.16 11.46
CA PRO A 36 17.85 17.81 12.42
C PRO A 36 16.41 18.02 11.88
N TYR A 37 15.91 17.12 11.04
CA TYR A 37 14.61 17.20 10.37
C TYR A 37 13.45 16.81 11.31
N SER A 38 12.31 17.48 11.14
CA SER A 38 11.08 17.28 11.90
C SER A 38 9.93 16.95 10.96
N PRO A 39 8.97 16.08 11.33
CA PRO A 39 7.81 15.75 10.48
C PRO A 39 6.94 16.97 10.10
N VAL A 40 7.13 18.09 10.80
CA VAL A 40 6.45 19.36 10.59
C VAL A 40 7.50 20.47 10.69
N PRO A 41 7.45 21.53 9.87
CA PRO A 41 8.35 22.66 10.03
C PRO A 41 8.33 23.18 11.47
N MET A 42 9.50 23.23 12.11
CA MET A 42 9.65 23.82 13.43
C MET A 42 10.25 25.20 13.29
N THR A 43 9.69 26.16 14.02
CA THR A 43 10.20 27.52 14.09
C THR A 43 10.82 27.80 15.45
N ASP A 44 11.81 28.69 15.50
CA ASP A 44 12.28 29.26 16.76
C ASP A 44 11.34 30.39 17.27
N GLU A 45 11.75 31.06 18.34
CA GLU A 45 11.02 32.18 18.95
C GLU A 45 10.95 33.42 18.04
N ALA A 46 11.85 33.52 17.06
CA ALA A 46 11.84 34.58 16.04
C ALA A 46 10.97 34.22 14.82
N GLY A 47 10.50 32.97 14.71
CA GLY A 47 9.71 32.49 13.58
C GLY A 47 10.55 31.91 12.44
N GLU A 48 11.86 31.75 12.64
CA GLU A 48 12.76 31.17 11.63
C GLU A 48 12.64 29.65 11.61
N VAL A 49 12.59 29.06 10.42
CA VAL A 49 12.44 27.61 10.25
C VAL A 49 13.76 26.91 10.55
N VAL A 50 13.81 26.17 11.66
CA VAL A 50 15.01 25.47 12.15
C VAL A 50 15.04 23.99 11.78
N ALA A 51 13.90 23.41 11.40
CA ALA A 51 13.79 22.02 10.96
C ALA A 51 12.67 21.88 9.92
N THR A 52 12.88 21.05 8.91
CA THR A 52 11.86 20.66 7.91
C THR A 52 11.81 19.15 7.79
N PRO A 53 10.84 18.54 7.09
CA PRO A 53 10.86 17.10 6.84
C PRO A 53 11.97 16.70 5.85
N LEU A 54 12.60 15.54 6.07
CA LEU A 54 13.54 14.93 5.14
C LEU A 54 12.80 14.48 3.86
N ILE A 55 11.64 13.84 4.03
CA ILE A 55 10.77 13.47 2.93
C ILE A 55 9.55 14.39 2.94
N SER A 56 9.36 15.12 1.84
CA SER A 56 8.24 16.05 1.73
C SER A 56 6.88 15.35 1.94
N PRO A 57 5.90 16.01 2.59
CA PRO A 57 4.58 15.45 2.81
C PRO A 57 3.89 14.99 1.53
N GLN A 58 4.13 15.68 0.41
CA GLN A 58 3.54 15.37 -0.90
C GLN A 58 4.00 14.01 -1.42
N ILE A 59 5.28 13.67 -1.27
CA ILE A 59 5.80 12.36 -1.67
C ILE A 59 5.22 11.27 -0.77
N ARG A 60 5.13 11.52 0.53
CA ARG A 60 4.56 10.57 1.49
C ARG A 60 3.12 10.24 1.16
N THR A 61 2.29 11.27 0.99
CA THR A 61 0.89 11.12 0.61
C THR A 61 0.75 10.51 -0.79
N GLY A 62 1.60 10.90 -1.74
CA GLY A 62 1.61 10.36 -3.10
C GLY A 62 1.82 8.84 -3.13
N VAL A 63 2.76 8.32 -2.34
CA VAL A 63 3.03 6.88 -2.25
C VAL A 63 1.85 6.12 -1.62
N VAL A 64 1.24 6.66 -0.56
CA VAL A 64 0.04 6.06 0.05
C VAL A 64 -1.11 6.04 -0.94
N LEU A 65 -1.36 7.17 -1.62
CA LEU A 65 -2.40 7.29 -2.64
C LEU A 65 -2.15 6.37 -3.84
N ALA A 66 -0.90 6.11 -4.21
CA ALA A 66 -0.57 5.12 -5.24
C ALA A 66 -1.01 3.71 -4.81
N GLY A 67 -0.80 3.33 -3.54
CA GLY A 67 -1.29 2.06 -3.00
C GLY A 67 -2.83 1.97 -3.02
N VAL A 68 -3.51 3.05 -2.63
CA VAL A 68 -4.98 3.15 -2.72
C VAL A 68 -5.47 3.09 -4.16
N ALA A 69 -4.78 3.75 -5.10
CA ALA A 69 -5.13 3.73 -6.51
C ALA A 69 -5.00 2.33 -7.11
N VAL A 70 -3.92 1.59 -6.79
CA VAL A 70 -3.77 0.18 -7.19
C VAL A 70 -4.93 -0.65 -6.66
N LEU A 71 -5.28 -0.49 -5.38
CA LEU A 71 -6.39 -1.20 -4.78
C LEU A 71 -7.73 -0.84 -5.45
N GLY A 72 -7.96 0.43 -5.75
CA GLY A 72 -9.16 0.93 -6.41
C GLY A 72 -9.31 0.39 -7.84
N VAL A 73 -8.22 0.38 -8.61
CA VAL A 73 -8.19 -0.22 -9.96
C VAL A 73 -8.46 -1.71 -9.90
N TYR A 74 -7.85 -2.43 -8.96
CA TYR A 74 -8.10 -3.85 -8.77
C TYR A 74 -9.54 -4.14 -8.33
N ALA A 75 -10.11 -3.34 -7.44
CA ALA A 75 -11.52 -3.45 -7.05
C ALA A 75 -12.45 -3.25 -8.25
N ALA A 76 -12.20 -2.22 -9.07
CA ALA A 76 -12.94 -1.99 -10.30
C ALA A 76 -12.82 -3.18 -11.28
N TYR A 77 -11.62 -3.75 -11.42
CA TYR A 77 -11.39 -4.96 -12.22
C TYR A 77 -12.23 -6.15 -11.74
N LYS A 78 -12.28 -6.43 -10.43
CA LYS A 78 -13.08 -7.55 -9.89
C LYS A 78 -14.59 -7.35 -10.03
N ILE A 79 -15.07 -6.11 -10.14
CA ILE A 79 -16.49 -5.83 -10.40
C ILE A 79 -16.89 -6.21 -11.82
N VAL A 80 -15.99 -6.02 -12.81
CA VAL A 80 -16.31 -6.23 -14.22
C VAL A 80 -15.91 -7.59 -14.77
N VAL A 81 -14.95 -8.28 -14.13
CA VAL A 81 -14.49 -9.59 -14.59
C VAL A 81 -15.33 -10.72 -13.98
N PRO A 82 -15.90 -11.63 -14.80
CA PRO A 82 -16.63 -12.79 -14.31
C PRO A 82 -15.74 -13.68 -13.45
N VAL A 83 -16.26 -14.15 -12.32
CA VAL A 83 -15.59 -15.17 -11.50
C VAL A 83 -15.67 -16.50 -12.26
N PRO A 84 -14.53 -17.13 -12.62
CA PRO A 84 -14.55 -18.47 -13.21
C PRO A 84 -15.18 -19.46 -12.24
N GLU A 85 -16.13 -20.26 -12.73
CA GLU A 85 -16.67 -21.40 -12.00
C GLU A 85 -15.64 -22.54 -12.02
N ASP A 86 -14.57 -22.42 -11.24
CA ASP A 86 -13.60 -23.50 -11.12
C ASP A 86 -14.20 -24.63 -10.27
N GLY A 87 -14.83 -25.58 -10.97
CA GLY A 87 -14.84 -26.99 -10.62
C GLY A 87 -15.72 -27.39 -9.43
N ARG A 88 -17.02 -27.60 -9.71
CA ARG A 88 -17.73 -28.79 -9.17
C ARG A 88 -17.03 -30.06 -9.67
N SER A 89 -15.79 -30.32 -9.28
CA SER A 89 -15.27 -31.68 -9.26
C SER A 89 -15.93 -32.35 -8.07
N GLY A 90 -17.17 -32.80 -8.29
CA GLY A 90 -17.84 -33.73 -7.42
C GLY A 90 -16.87 -34.87 -7.15
N HIS A 91 -16.74 -35.23 -5.87
CA HIS A 91 -16.29 -36.56 -5.51
C HIS A 91 -17.36 -37.55 -5.98
N GLU A 92 -17.42 -37.79 -7.29
CA GLU A 92 -18.06 -38.97 -7.85
C GLU A 92 -17.06 -40.11 -7.69
N THR A 93 -16.93 -40.58 -6.45
CA THR A 93 -16.46 -41.94 -6.19
C THR A 93 -17.51 -42.88 -6.77
N VAL A 94 -17.38 -43.16 -8.07
CA VAL A 94 -18.03 -44.29 -8.71
C VAL A 94 -17.37 -45.53 -8.12
N ALA A 95 -18.18 -46.34 -7.43
CA ALA A 95 -17.77 -47.63 -6.91
C ALA A 95 -17.46 -48.58 -8.06
N ASP A 96 -16.34 -49.31 -7.94
CA ASP A 96 -16.11 -50.63 -8.54
C ASP A 96 -15.40 -51.50 -7.49
#